data_AF-A0A4R2DGV0-F1
#
_entry.id   AF-A0A4R2DGV0-F1
#
_cell.length_a   1.000
_cell.length_b   1.000
_cell.length_c   1.000
_cell.angle_alpha   90.00
_cell.angle_beta   90.00
_cell.angle_gamma   90.00
#
_symmetry.space_group_name_H-M   'P 1'
#
loop_
_entity.id
_entity.type
_entity.pdbx_description
1 polymer ?
#
loop_
_entity_poly.entity_id
_entity_poly.type
_entity_poly.pdbx_seq_one_letter_code
_entity_poly.pdbx_strand_id
1 'polypeptide(L)'
;MSGGARAKQRRAITAKELARRLGSSERTARRLVAEPREDFLERAEARRRRVVGLREQGMKYREIAEEMGISTGAVGRILHDARKVEELR
;
A
#
# COMPACT_ATOMS: atom_id res chain seq x y z
N MET A 1 -14.23 -17.77 19.74
CA MET A 1 -14.46 -16.87 18.58
C MET A 1 -13.51 -15.69 18.64
N SER A 2 -12.80 -15.41 17.55
CA SER A 2 -12.34 -14.09 17.05
C SER A 2 -10.97 -14.18 16.36
N GLY A 3 -10.93 -14.95 15.27
CA GLY A 3 -9.91 -14.77 14.23
C GLY A 3 -10.20 -13.48 13.46
N GLY A 4 -9.95 -12.33 14.07
CA GLY A 4 -9.89 -11.06 13.37
C GLY A 4 -8.49 -10.89 12.82
N ALA A 5 -8.32 -10.97 11.50
CA ALA A 5 -7.09 -10.56 10.86
C ALA A 5 -6.77 -9.13 11.35
N ARG A 6 -5.76 -8.98 12.21
CA ARG A 6 -5.18 -7.67 12.52
C ARG A 6 -4.63 -7.15 11.20
N ALA A 7 -5.44 -6.42 10.44
CA ALA A 7 -4.92 -5.58 9.39
C ALA A 7 -3.80 -4.78 10.05
N LYS A 8 -2.56 -4.94 9.57
CA LYS A 8 -1.38 -4.18 10.03
C LYS A 8 -1.72 -2.69 9.85
N GLN A 9 -2.41 -2.09 10.83
CA GLN A 9 -2.77 -0.69 10.77
C GLN A 9 -1.47 0.08 10.91
N ARG A 10 -1.00 0.65 9.81
CA ARG A 10 0.14 1.57 9.78
C ARG A 10 -0.11 2.86 10.60
N ARG A 11 -1.23 2.97 11.31
CA ARG A 11 -1.67 4.18 12.01
C ARG A 11 -1.40 4.01 13.50
N ALA A 12 -0.52 4.85 14.04
CA ALA A 12 -0.21 4.87 15.47
C ALA A 12 -1.37 5.40 16.34
N ILE A 13 -2.18 6.31 15.78
CA ILE A 13 -3.37 6.89 16.41
C ILE A 13 -4.50 7.07 15.40
N THR A 14 -5.73 7.21 15.88
CA THR A 14 -6.89 7.46 15.03
C THR A 14 -6.95 8.93 14.60
N ALA A 15 -7.70 9.22 13.52
CA ALA A 15 -7.94 10.60 13.09
C ALA A 15 -8.67 11.42 14.16
N LYS A 16 -9.62 10.80 14.89
CA LYS A 16 -10.34 11.40 16.01
C LYS A 16 -9.39 11.81 17.13
N GLU A 17 -8.46 10.92 17.48
CA GLU A 17 -7.46 11.18 18.52
C GLU A 17 -6.50 12.29 18.12
N LEU A 18 -6.03 12.27 16.86
CA LEU A 18 -5.17 13.32 16.32
C LEU A 18 -5.87 14.68 16.28
N ALA A 19 -7.14 14.71 15.84
CA ALA A 19 -7.95 15.92 15.81
C ALA A 19 -8.07 16.57 17.19
N ARG A 20 -8.34 15.76 18.23
CA ARG A 20 -8.40 16.20 19.63
C ARG A 20 -7.09 16.82 20.10
N ARG A 21 -5.95 16.21 19.79
CA ARG A 21 -4.61 16.74 20.15
C ARG A 21 -4.27 18.04 19.43
N LEU A 22 -4.70 18.17 18.18
CA LEU A 22 -4.45 19.35 17.35
C LEU A 22 -5.45 20.50 17.59
N GLY A 23 -6.50 20.29 18.39
CA GLY A 23 -7.60 21.26 18.51
C GLY A 23 -8.29 21.56 17.16
N SER A 24 -8.32 20.59 16.24
CA SER A 24 -8.84 20.76 14.88
C SER A 24 -9.87 19.69 14.50
N SER A 25 -10.48 19.80 13.32
CA SER A 25 -11.42 18.79 12.81
C SER A 25 -10.71 17.53 12.31
N GLU A 26 -11.39 16.38 12.30
CA GLU A 26 -10.85 15.13 11.74
C GLU A 26 -10.44 15.27 10.26
N ARG A 27 -11.13 16.12 9.48
CA ARG A 27 -10.79 16.41 8.09
C ARG A 27 -9.43 17.10 8.01
N THR A 28 -9.20 18.10 8.86
CA THR A 28 -7.92 18.82 8.94
C THR A 28 -6.80 17.90 9.42
N ALA A 29 -7.05 17.12 10.47
CA ALA A 29 -6.12 16.14 10.98
C ALA A 29 -5.67 15.15 9.90
N ARG A 30 -6.62 14.55 9.14
CA ARG A 30 -6.32 13.65 8.02
C ARG A 30 -5.49 14.34 6.93
N ARG A 31 -5.80 15.60 6.61
CA ARG A 31 -5.09 16.36 5.58
C ARG A 31 -3.64 16.64 6.00
N LEU A 32 -3.41 17.03 7.26
CA LEU A 32 -2.08 17.38 7.76
C LEU A 32 -1.12 16.18 7.80
N VAL A 33 -1.62 14.98 8.06
CA VAL A 33 -0.80 13.75 8.07
C VAL A 33 -0.83 12.98 6.75
N ALA A 34 -1.55 13.50 5.75
CA ALA A 34 -1.52 12.88 4.44
C ALA A 34 -0.14 13.08 3.83
N GLU A 35 0.41 12.00 3.28
CA GLU A 35 1.58 12.10 2.42
C GLU A 35 1.25 12.95 1.18
N PRO A 36 2.19 13.79 0.70
CA PRO A 36 2.07 14.46 -0.59
C PRO A 36 1.70 13.49 -1.72
N ARG A 37 0.94 13.99 -2.69
CA ARG A 37 0.41 13.14 -3.78
C ARG A 37 1.54 12.53 -4.61
N GLU A 38 2.60 13.30 -4.87
CA GLU A 38 3.75 12.90 -5.67
C GLU A 38 4.52 11.78 -4.98
N ASP A 39 4.93 11.96 -3.72
CA ASP A 39 5.58 10.93 -2.90
C ASP A 39 4.79 9.61 -2.85
N PHE A 40 3.45 9.72 -2.70
CA PHE A 40 2.59 8.53 -2.72
C PHE A 40 2.67 7.78 -4.05
N LEU A 41 2.64 8.52 -5.16
CA LEU A 41 2.71 7.96 -6.51
C LEU A 41 4.05 7.32 -6.80
N GLU A 42 5.15 7.99 -6.44
CA GLU A 42 6.51 7.46 -6.57
C GLU A 42 6.67 6.16 -5.79
N ARG A 43 6.23 6.15 -4.52
CA ARG A 43 6.29 4.94 -3.70
C ARG A 43 5.43 3.82 -4.28
N ALA A 44 4.26 4.15 -4.82
CA ALA A 44 3.39 3.17 -5.48
C ALA A 44 4.05 2.61 -6.76
N GLU A 45 4.72 3.44 -7.54
CA GLU A 45 5.46 3.02 -8.73
C GLU A 45 6.68 2.17 -8.39
N ALA A 46 7.49 2.57 -7.41
CA ALA A 46 8.60 1.77 -6.91
C ALA A 46 8.12 0.39 -6.46
N ARG A 47 6.98 0.32 -5.76
CA ARG A 47 6.35 -0.95 -5.38
C ARG A 47 5.96 -1.80 -6.58
N ARG A 48 5.35 -1.20 -7.62
CA ARG A 48 5.00 -1.92 -8.85
C ARG A 48 6.25 -2.45 -9.56
N ARG A 49 7.26 -1.61 -9.77
CA ARG A 49 8.53 -1.99 -10.41
C ARG A 49 9.22 -3.14 -9.71
N ARG A 50 9.27 -3.12 -8.37
CA ARG A 50 9.86 -4.23 -7.60
C ARG A 50 9.09 -5.54 -7.80
N VAL A 51 7.76 -5.52 -7.76
CA VAL A 51 6.94 -6.73 -7.98
C VAL A 51 7.13 -7.28 -9.40
N VAL A 52 7.14 -6.42 -10.41
CA VAL A 52 7.37 -6.83 -11.81
C VAL A 52 8.76 -7.42 -11.98
N GLY A 53 9.81 -6.73 -11.50
CA GLY A 53 11.19 -7.22 -11.62
C GLY A 53 11.42 -8.56 -10.92
N LEU A 54 10.85 -8.77 -9.73
CA LEU A 54 10.92 -10.08 -9.06
C LEU A 54 10.18 -11.17 -9.87
N ARG A 55 9.09 -10.81 -10.55
CA ARG A 55 8.37 -11.75 -11.40
C ARG A 55 9.15 -12.12 -12.66
N GLU A 56 9.83 -11.14 -13.28
CA GLU A 56 10.72 -11.34 -14.42
C GLU A 56 11.92 -12.23 -14.08
N GLN A 57 12.40 -12.16 -12.84
CA GLN A 57 13.42 -13.07 -12.29
C GLN A 57 12.92 -14.50 -12.07
N GLY A 58 11.65 -14.78 -12.34
CA GLY A 58 11.05 -16.12 -12.25
C GLY A 58 10.42 -16.46 -10.90
N MET A 59 10.44 -15.55 -9.92
CA MET A 59 9.84 -15.81 -8.61
C MET A 59 8.33 -16.06 -8.72
N LYS A 60 7.84 -16.99 -7.89
CA LYS A 60 6.41 -17.31 -7.76
C LYS A 60 5.71 -16.25 -6.90
N TYR A 61 4.39 -16.16 -7.04
CA TYR A 61 3.60 -15.12 -6.35
C TYR A 61 3.70 -15.19 -4.82
N ARG A 62 3.88 -16.39 -4.27
CA ARG A 62 4.09 -16.60 -2.81
C ARG A 62 5.42 -16.04 -2.33
N GLU A 63 6.49 -16.34 -3.06
CA GLU A 63 7.84 -15.86 -2.75
C GLU A 63 7.91 -14.33 -2.83
N ILE A 64 7.30 -13.73 -3.86
CA ILE A 64 7.20 -12.27 -3.99
C ILE A 64 6.40 -11.68 -2.82
N ALA A 65 5.31 -12.32 -2.41
CA ALA A 65 4.47 -11.84 -1.32
C ALA A 65 5.23 -11.84 0.02
N GLU A 66 5.99 -12.89 0.29
CA GLU A 66 6.85 -13.03 1.47
C GLU A 66 7.97 -11.99 1.46
N GLU A 67 8.72 -11.88 0.37
CA GLU A 67 9.79 -10.88 0.16
C GLU A 67 9.29 -9.44 0.34
N MET A 68 8.09 -9.14 -0.16
CA MET A 68 7.49 -7.80 -0.09
C MET A 68 6.68 -7.56 1.19
N GLY A 69 6.48 -8.58 2.02
CA GLY A 69 5.64 -8.51 3.23
C GLY A 69 4.17 -8.16 2.96
N ILE A 70 3.62 -8.54 1.81
CA ILE A 70 2.22 -8.29 1.39
C ILE A 70 1.49 -9.62 1.14
N SER A 71 0.19 -9.57 0.81
CA SER A 71 -0.56 -10.77 0.45
C SER A 71 -0.29 -11.20 -0.99
N THR A 72 -0.42 -12.50 -1.27
CA THR A 72 -0.36 -13.07 -2.62
C THR A 72 -1.38 -12.46 -3.57
N GLY A 73 -2.60 -12.18 -3.08
CA GLY A 73 -3.63 -11.47 -3.85
C GLY A 73 -3.22 -10.05 -4.23
N ALA A 74 -2.49 -9.34 -3.36
CA ALA A 74 -1.95 -8.02 -3.67
C ALA A 74 -0.89 -8.08 -4.77
N VAL A 75 -0.01 -9.10 -4.75
CA VAL A 75 0.96 -9.36 -5.83
C VAL A 75 0.23 -9.58 -7.15
N GLY A 76 -0.76 -10.48 -7.18
CA GLY A 76 -1.53 -10.78 -8.39
C GLY A 76 -2.23 -9.55 -8.96
N ARG A 77 -2.83 -8.71 -8.09
CA ARG A 77 -3.45 -7.46 -8.52
C ARG A 77 -2.45 -6.47 -9.11
N ILE A 78 -1.28 -6.32 -8.49
CA ILE A 78 -0.21 -5.42 -8.98
C ILE A 78 0.25 -5.85 -10.37
N LEU A 79 0.51 -7.15 -10.58
CA LEU A 79 0.94 -7.68 -11.88
C LEU A 79 -0.14 -7.53 -12.96
N HIS A 80 -1.41 -7.79 -12.60
CA HIS A 80 -2.53 -7.56 -13.49
C HIS A 80 -2.60 -6.10 -13.95
N ASP A 81 -2.48 -5.15 -13.01
CA ASP A 81 -2.54 -3.73 -13.31
C ASP A 81 -1.33 -3.26 -14.13
N ALA A 82 -0.14 -3.82 -13.88
CA ALA A 82 1.06 -3.52 -14.67
C ALA A 82 0.89 -3.94 -16.14
N ARG A 83 0.42 -5.16 -16.40
CA ARG A 83 0.13 -5.64 -17.76
C ARG A 83 -0.89 -4.77 -18.48
N LYS A 84 -1.97 -4.35 -17.79
CA LYS A 84 -2.97 -3.46 -18.39
C LYS A 84 -2.39 -2.10 -18.76
N VAL A 85 -1.44 -1.57 -17.97
CA VAL A 85 -0.75 -0.32 -18.30
C VAL A 85 0.16 -0.50 -19.52
N GLU A 86 0.83 -1.64 -19.66
CA GLU A 86 1.62 -1.96 -20.85
C GLU A 86 0.75 -2.11 -22.10
N GLU A 87 -0.39 -2.80 -22.01
CA GLU A 87 -1.34 -2.96 -23.12
C GLU A 87 -1.95 -1.63 -23.61
N LEU A 88 -1.92 -0.58 -22.79
CA LEU A 88 -2.44 0.75 -23.11
C LEU A 88 -1.35 1.71 -23.63
N ARG A 89 -0.09 1.28 -23.70
CA ARG A 89 1.04 2.05 -24.24
C ARG A 89 1.27 1.71 -25.70
#